data_AF-A0A7V7RLG3-F1
#
_entry.id   AF-A0A7V7RLG3-F1
#
_cell.length_a   1.000
_cell.length_b   1.000
_cell.length_c   1.000
_cell.angle_alpha   90.00
_cell.angle_beta   90.00
_cell.angle_gamma   90.00
#
_symmetry.space_group_name_H-M   'P 1'
#
loop_
_entity.id
_entity.type
_entity.pdbx_description
1 polymer ?
#
loop_
_entity_poly.entity_id
_entity_poly.type
_entity_poly.pdbx_seq_one_letter_code
_entity_poly.pdbx_strand_id
1 'polypeptide(L)'
;MNKQLSKFLAAGTTAAVAVSVVAPAVSAEEVTEEDFEFDFGFEHPFTDVKASYEEAVSFLYFIEVISGVSDTSFGTDLQLKRGDAAVILANTLGLDTENAPDAGFKDLNKRVKGAVNALYAEGIISGVSATKFAPDDKLSRGAMAKLLVNAFELEEYAVETPFTDVGGTFAPYVEALYGAEITKGKSATQYGIHDNIKRGDFANLLYSSLMFSGDLFESPVTDVKLVDSKTVTVTFAEAMPEDITAEEVAEYMIMGVDYKNEEFVLLMPYTAKFSSDRKELTMTHLDLQGQEGIFYLDEFEIPYDYSAPIAGKGDIILEGQESPVTFDFAGGTTASVTLDSGEADAVNLNGMSMEVKDQNQDETAVNVILKDTDVPAVAPGIGQNWGTLEYKDGQWQLVDSTNYDIIPVGHYTLEAEFKDTANHATTVSLKIEVK
;
A
#
# COMPACT_ATOMS: atom_id res chain seq x y z
N MET A 1 6.71 18.97 -5.07
CA MET A 1 6.73 18.97 -3.59
C MET A 1 8.02 18.29 -3.09
N ASN A 2 8.63 18.70 -1.97
CA ASN A 2 9.87 18.07 -1.48
C ASN A 2 9.62 16.64 -0.97
N LYS A 3 10.53 15.72 -1.29
CA LYS A 3 10.58 14.31 -0.87
C LYS A 3 10.45 14.05 0.64
N GLN A 4 10.77 15.04 1.51
CA GLN A 4 10.57 14.98 2.96
C GLN A 4 9.13 15.36 3.32
N LEU A 5 8.59 16.47 2.80
CA LEU A 5 7.22 16.90 3.07
C LEU A 5 6.19 15.87 2.59
N SER A 6 6.48 15.26 1.44
CA SER A 6 5.64 14.25 0.82
C SER A 6 5.65 12.94 1.63
N LYS A 7 6.81 12.51 2.16
CA LYS A 7 6.97 11.38 3.11
C LYS A 7 6.10 11.42 4.37
N PHE A 8 5.67 12.60 4.79
CA PHE A 8 4.99 12.76 6.09
C PHE A 8 3.49 13.04 6.00
N LEU A 9 2.98 13.58 4.88
CA LEU A 9 1.53 13.78 4.70
C LEU A 9 0.76 12.44 4.74
N ALA A 10 1.36 11.38 4.23
CA ALA A 10 0.79 10.02 4.21
C ALA A 10 0.63 9.36 5.59
N ALA A 11 1.37 9.79 6.61
CA ALA A 11 1.26 9.21 7.95
C ALA A 11 0.09 9.80 8.76
N GLY A 12 -0.58 10.86 8.26
CA GLY A 12 -1.52 11.68 9.03
C GLY A 12 -3.00 11.60 8.63
N THR A 13 -3.37 10.96 7.52
CA THR A 13 -4.72 10.97 6.91
C THR A 13 -5.43 9.61 6.99
N THR A 14 -5.49 8.93 8.15
CA THR A 14 -6.43 7.81 8.30
C THR A 14 -7.84 8.35 8.56
N ALA A 15 -8.58 8.63 7.48
CA ALA A 15 -10.00 8.98 7.55
C ALA A 15 -10.84 7.72 7.82
N ALA A 16 -11.35 7.57 9.05
CA ALA A 16 -12.24 6.46 9.41
C ALA A 16 -13.51 6.42 8.54
N VAL A 17 -13.69 5.35 7.75
CA VAL A 17 -14.97 5.02 7.11
C VAL A 17 -15.56 3.78 7.77
N ALA A 18 -16.53 3.99 8.67
CA ALA A 18 -17.27 2.91 9.31
C ALA A 18 -18.13 2.13 8.29
N VAL A 19 -17.71 0.92 7.92
CA VAL A 19 -18.54 -0.02 7.13
C VAL A 19 -19.29 -0.93 8.11
N SER A 20 -20.59 -0.68 8.30
CA SER A 20 -21.44 -1.55 9.12
C SER A 20 -21.71 -2.87 8.40
N VAL A 21 -20.94 -3.91 8.70
CA VAL A 21 -21.28 -5.30 8.32
C VAL A 21 -22.18 -5.93 9.37
N VAL A 22 -23.43 -6.19 8.99
CA VAL A 22 -24.40 -6.92 9.82
C VAL A 22 -24.04 -8.40 9.80
N ALA A 23 -23.34 -8.89 10.83
CA ALA A 23 -23.13 -10.31 11.12
C ALA A 23 -23.86 -10.73 12.42
N PRO A 24 -24.23 -12.02 12.60
CA PRO A 24 -25.13 -12.45 13.67
C PRO A 24 -24.47 -12.43 15.05
N ALA A 25 -25.23 -11.99 16.05
CA ALA A 25 -24.82 -11.80 17.43
C ALA A 25 -24.17 -13.04 18.08
N VAL A 26 -22.86 -12.98 18.28
CA VAL A 26 -22.16 -13.63 19.39
C VAL A 26 -21.78 -12.52 20.37
N SER A 27 -22.13 -12.71 21.63
CA SER A 27 -21.87 -11.75 22.72
C SER A 27 -20.37 -11.52 22.89
N ALA A 28 -19.83 -10.53 22.18
CA ALA A 28 -18.55 -9.89 22.45
C ALA A 28 -18.83 -8.58 23.21
N GLU A 29 -17.98 -8.23 24.17
CA GLU A 29 -17.92 -6.88 24.73
C GLU A 29 -17.95 -5.86 23.58
N GLU A 30 -18.81 -4.85 23.68
CA GLU A 30 -18.83 -3.73 22.74
C GLU A 30 -17.49 -3.00 22.85
N VAL A 31 -16.54 -3.37 21.98
CA VAL A 31 -15.37 -2.55 21.68
C VAL A 31 -15.92 -1.30 20.99
N THR A 32 -15.95 -0.20 21.71
CA THR A 32 -16.34 1.10 21.15
C THR A 32 -15.23 1.62 20.24
N GLU A 33 -15.57 2.40 19.22
CA GLU A 33 -14.63 2.99 18.24
C GLU A 33 -13.46 3.78 18.87
N GLU A 34 -13.48 4.05 20.18
CA GLU A 34 -12.40 4.69 20.93
C GLU A 34 -11.16 3.80 21.19
N ASP A 35 -11.25 2.47 21.03
CA ASP A 35 -10.18 1.55 21.48
C ASP A 35 -9.06 1.28 20.46
N PHE A 36 -9.12 1.87 19.26
CA PHE A 36 -8.10 1.71 18.21
C PHE A 36 -7.68 3.05 17.57
N GLU A 37 -7.57 4.10 18.38
CA GLU A 37 -6.82 5.29 17.97
C GLU A 37 -5.32 4.90 17.95
N PHE A 38 -4.73 4.76 16.77
CA PHE A 38 -3.29 4.56 16.64
C PHE A 38 -2.59 5.85 17.08
N ASP A 39 -2.29 5.95 18.38
CA ASP A 39 -1.49 7.03 18.94
C ASP A 39 -0.07 6.93 18.35
N PHE A 40 0.16 7.65 17.26
CA PHE A 40 1.48 7.77 16.63
C PHE A 40 2.52 8.46 17.54
N GLY A 41 2.15 8.86 18.76
CA GLY A 41 3.08 9.38 19.76
C GLY A 41 3.67 10.73 19.36
N PHE A 42 2.92 11.55 18.62
CA PHE A 42 3.32 12.90 18.23
C PHE A 42 3.27 13.84 19.45
N GLU A 43 4.12 13.60 20.45
CA GLU A 43 4.22 14.45 21.62
C GLU A 43 5.23 15.58 21.39
N HIS A 44 4.84 16.79 21.81
CA HIS A 44 5.73 17.93 21.89
C HIS A 44 6.02 18.32 23.35
N PRO A 45 7.14 18.99 23.67
CA PRO A 45 7.47 19.38 25.04
C PRO A 45 6.75 20.67 25.51
N PHE A 46 5.88 21.26 24.68
CA PHE A 46 5.33 22.59 24.92
C PHE A 46 4.15 22.58 25.89
N THR A 47 4.24 23.42 26.91
CA THR A 47 3.24 23.50 28.00
C THR A 47 2.16 24.55 27.78
N ASP A 48 2.31 25.39 26.75
CA ASP A 48 1.43 26.51 26.41
C ASP A 48 0.58 26.27 25.14
N VAL A 49 0.58 25.04 24.63
CA VAL A 49 -0.31 24.59 23.57
C VAL A 49 -1.62 24.13 24.21
N LYS A 50 -2.74 24.53 23.60
CA LYS A 50 -4.08 24.17 24.07
C LYS A 50 -4.65 23.16 23.08
N ALA A 51 -5.63 22.36 23.50
CA ALA A 51 -6.29 21.34 22.67
C ALA A 51 -6.61 21.78 21.23
N SER A 52 -7.08 23.02 21.02
CA SER A 52 -7.40 23.56 19.69
C SER A 52 -6.19 23.77 18.75
N TYR A 53 -4.97 23.60 19.25
CA TYR A 53 -3.72 23.70 18.49
C TYR A 53 -2.87 22.43 18.62
N GLU A 54 -3.30 21.46 19.43
CA GLU A 54 -2.46 20.31 19.82
C GLU A 54 -2.05 19.51 18.59
N GLU A 55 -3.03 19.01 17.83
CA GLU A 55 -2.82 18.22 16.62
C GLU A 55 -1.86 18.91 15.62
N ALA A 56 -2.15 20.16 15.26
CA ALA A 56 -1.31 20.90 14.33
C ALA A 56 0.11 21.14 14.86
N VAL A 57 0.26 21.50 16.14
CA VAL A 57 1.59 21.77 16.71
C VAL A 57 2.37 20.47 16.89
N SER A 58 1.73 19.40 17.35
CA SER A 58 2.32 18.07 17.47
C SER A 58 2.82 17.55 16.14
N PHE A 59 1.98 17.56 15.10
CA PHE A 59 2.35 17.15 13.76
C PHE A 59 3.51 17.98 13.21
N LEU A 60 3.38 19.31 13.22
CA LEU A 60 4.40 20.21 12.66
C LEU A 60 5.73 20.16 13.45
N TYR A 61 5.67 19.89 14.76
CA TYR A 61 6.86 19.70 15.58
C TYR A 61 7.54 18.37 15.27
N PHE A 62 6.76 17.30 15.14
CA PHE A 62 7.25 15.96 14.79
C PHE A 62 7.97 15.95 13.44
N ILE A 63 7.42 16.63 12.43
CA ILE A 63 8.07 16.77 11.11
C ILE A 63 9.17 17.85 11.07
N GLU A 64 9.56 18.38 12.24
CA GLU A 64 10.65 19.34 12.44
C GLU A 64 10.51 20.69 11.67
N VAL A 65 9.30 21.05 11.21
CA VAL A 65 9.07 22.31 10.49
C VAL A 65 8.85 23.51 11.43
N ILE A 66 8.38 23.25 12.66
CA ILE A 66 8.29 24.26 13.72
C ILE A 66 9.11 23.88 14.94
N SER A 67 9.46 24.90 15.72
CA SER A 67 10.15 24.77 17.00
C SER A 67 9.56 25.71 18.05
N GLY A 68 9.89 25.47 19.32
CA GLY A 68 9.49 26.35 20.42
C GLY A 68 10.27 27.67 20.43
N VAL A 69 9.71 28.66 21.12
CA VAL A 69 10.45 29.86 21.53
C VAL A 69 11.36 29.58 22.74
N SER A 70 11.12 28.47 23.42
CA SER A 70 12.02 27.81 24.38
C SER A 70 11.80 26.29 24.33
N ASP A 71 12.60 25.55 25.10
CA ASP A 71 12.49 24.08 25.21
C ASP A 71 11.10 23.59 25.66
N THR A 72 10.29 24.44 26.30
CA THR A 72 8.99 24.08 26.89
C THR A 72 7.83 25.00 26.53
N SER A 73 8.06 25.97 25.62
CA SER A 73 7.02 26.90 25.17
C SER A 73 7.06 27.08 23.65
N PHE A 74 5.92 26.86 23.02
CA PHE A 74 5.72 27.11 21.60
C PHE A 74 5.54 28.60 21.30
N GLY A 75 4.98 29.35 22.24
CA GLY A 75 4.60 30.74 22.06
C GLY A 75 3.29 30.89 21.29
N THR A 76 2.32 30.00 21.53
CA THR A 76 1.05 29.88 20.81
C THR A 76 0.34 31.21 20.56
N ASP A 77 0.30 32.08 21.57
CA ASP A 77 -0.39 33.39 21.52
C ASP A 77 0.49 34.54 21.00
N LEU A 78 1.77 34.30 20.68
CA LEU A 78 2.67 35.32 20.14
C LEU A 78 2.35 35.67 18.70
N GLN A 79 2.40 36.95 18.36
CA GLN A 79 2.26 37.40 16.98
C GLN A 79 3.48 37.00 16.13
N LEU A 80 3.23 36.37 14.99
CA LEU A 80 4.28 35.87 14.09
C LEU A 80 4.89 37.02 13.26
N LYS A 81 6.22 37.01 13.10
CA LYS A 81 6.93 37.93 12.23
C LYS A 81 7.00 37.38 10.80
N ARG A 82 7.06 38.26 9.80
CA ARG A 82 7.20 37.90 8.38
C ARG A 82 8.42 37.00 8.12
N GLY A 83 9.56 37.31 8.75
CA GLY A 83 10.78 36.52 8.62
C GLY A 83 10.68 35.12 9.24
N ASP A 84 9.93 34.97 10.34
CA ASP A 84 9.71 33.66 10.97
C ASP A 84 8.79 32.79 10.13
N ALA A 85 7.72 33.37 9.59
CA ALA A 85 6.82 32.68 8.68
C ALA A 85 7.54 32.20 7.41
N ALA A 86 8.44 33.03 6.85
CA ALA A 86 9.24 32.66 5.69
C ALA A 86 10.17 31.47 5.98
N VAL A 87 10.82 31.43 7.15
CA VAL A 87 11.68 30.30 7.53
C VAL A 87 10.87 29.02 7.68
N ILE A 88 9.73 29.07 8.39
CA ILE A 88 8.88 27.89 8.57
C ILE A 88 8.39 27.40 7.21
N LEU A 89 7.86 28.27 6.36
CA LEU A 89 7.32 27.89 5.05
C LEU A 89 8.39 27.34 4.10
N ALA A 90 9.59 27.93 4.07
CA ALA A 90 10.69 27.41 3.26
C ALA A 90 11.14 26.02 3.74
N ASN A 91 11.15 25.78 5.05
CA ASN A 91 11.44 24.46 5.62
C ASN A 91 10.33 23.46 5.31
N THR A 92 9.07 23.85 5.45
CA THR A 92 7.90 23.02 5.09
C THR A 92 8.02 22.58 3.63
N LEU A 93 8.23 23.52 2.71
CA LEU A 93 8.40 23.22 1.29
C LEU A 93 9.74 22.56 0.96
N GLY A 94 10.65 22.45 1.94
CA GLY A 94 11.99 21.91 1.83
C GLY A 94 12.81 22.55 0.72
N LEU A 95 12.73 23.87 0.57
CA LEU A 95 13.45 24.60 -0.46
C LEU A 95 14.96 24.65 -0.15
N ASP A 96 15.78 24.73 -1.20
CA ASP A 96 17.22 24.98 -1.05
C ASP A 96 17.46 26.42 -0.59
N THR A 97 17.56 26.61 0.72
CA THR A 97 17.82 27.92 1.32
C THR A 97 19.30 28.32 1.32
N GLU A 98 20.22 27.39 0.99
CA GLU A 98 21.66 27.65 0.98
C GLU A 98 22.11 28.24 -0.35
N ASN A 99 21.57 27.74 -1.47
CA ASN A 99 21.97 28.13 -2.82
C ASN A 99 20.95 29.03 -3.53
N ALA A 100 19.90 29.47 -2.85
CA ALA A 100 18.89 30.33 -3.42
C ALA A 100 19.46 31.66 -3.99
N PRO A 101 19.05 32.09 -5.20
CA PRO A 101 19.46 33.37 -5.79
C PRO A 101 19.13 34.56 -4.90
N ASP A 102 19.99 35.59 -4.88
CA ASP A 102 19.73 36.79 -4.08
C ASP A 102 18.52 37.57 -4.61
N ALA A 103 17.46 37.68 -3.81
CA ALA A 103 16.24 38.41 -4.15
C ALA A 103 16.41 39.93 -4.15
N GLY A 104 17.58 40.45 -3.73
CA GLY A 104 17.91 41.88 -3.79
C GLY A 104 17.48 42.70 -2.58
N PHE A 105 16.75 42.11 -1.63
CA PHE A 105 16.33 42.76 -0.39
C PHE A 105 17.52 43.14 0.51
N LYS A 106 17.52 44.36 1.03
CA LYS A 106 18.67 44.94 1.77
C LYS A 106 18.56 44.82 3.29
N ASP A 107 17.42 44.36 3.79
CA ASP A 107 17.09 44.32 5.23
C ASP A 107 17.05 42.89 5.80
N LEU A 108 17.56 41.89 5.08
CA LEU A 108 17.59 40.51 5.53
C LEU A 108 18.79 40.23 6.42
N ASN A 109 18.55 39.63 7.59
CA ASN A 109 19.60 39.08 8.44
C ASN A 109 19.98 37.65 8.00
N LYS A 110 21.09 37.12 8.54
CA LYS A 110 21.63 35.81 8.16
C LYS A 110 20.62 34.66 8.32
N ARG A 111 19.77 34.70 9.36
CA ARG A 111 18.81 33.63 9.67
C ARG A 111 17.70 33.52 8.62
N VAL A 112 17.19 34.66 8.14
CA VAL A 112 16.02 34.69 7.24
C VAL A 112 16.40 34.78 5.76
N LYS A 113 17.66 35.15 5.46
CA LYS A 113 18.08 35.46 4.09
C LYS A 113 17.84 34.30 3.12
N GLY A 114 18.29 33.09 3.48
CA GLY A 114 18.15 31.90 2.63
C GLY A 114 16.69 31.57 2.32
N ALA A 115 15.86 31.46 3.36
CA ALA A 115 14.44 31.18 3.22
C ALA A 115 13.68 32.21 2.38
N VAL A 116 13.92 33.51 2.61
CA VAL A 116 13.28 34.59 1.84
C VAL A 116 13.73 34.57 0.38
N ASN A 117 15.02 34.32 0.12
CA ASN A 117 15.53 34.21 -1.24
C ASN A 117 14.90 33.03 -2.00
N ALA A 118 14.82 31.86 -1.37
CA ALA A 118 14.25 30.66 -1.97
C ALA A 118 12.77 30.87 -2.31
N LEU A 119 11.97 31.30 -1.34
CA LEU A 119 10.55 31.58 -1.54
C LEU A 119 10.28 32.68 -2.59
N TYR A 120 11.19 33.66 -2.71
CA TYR A 120 11.07 34.69 -3.73
C TYR A 120 11.37 34.15 -5.13
N ALA A 121 12.37 33.26 -5.25
CA ALA A 121 12.70 32.60 -6.51
C ALA A 121 11.54 31.72 -7.02
N GLU A 122 10.83 31.06 -6.12
CA GLU A 122 9.60 30.29 -6.42
C GLU A 122 8.35 31.18 -6.65
N GLY A 123 8.46 32.51 -6.53
CA GLY A 123 7.33 33.42 -6.73
C GLY A 123 6.29 33.42 -5.60
N ILE A 124 6.53 32.68 -4.51
CA ILE A 124 5.60 32.53 -3.39
C ILE A 124 5.48 33.84 -2.60
N ILE A 125 6.59 34.57 -2.43
CA ILE A 125 6.62 35.80 -1.64
C ILE A 125 7.05 37.03 -2.44
N SER A 126 6.63 38.20 -1.96
CA SER A 126 7.07 39.50 -2.45
C SER A 126 7.53 40.41 -1.30
N GLY A 127 8.42 41.34 -1.61
CA GLY A 127 8.83 42.39 -0.69
C GLY A 127 7.73 43.43 -0.45
N VAL A 128 7.87 44.22 0.63
CA VAL A 128 7.05 45.42 0.86
C VAL A 128 7.48 46.59 -0.03
N SER A 129 8.65 46.47 -0.66
CA SER A 129 9.14 47.32 -1.76
C SER A 129 10.15 46.52 -2.59
N ALA A 130 10.63 47.10 -3.69
CA ALA A 130 11.65 46.48 -4.54
C ALA A 130 12.96 46.09 -3.81
N THR A 131 13.27 46.73 -2.68
CA THR A 131 14.52 46.50 -1.95
C THR A 131 14.33 46.12 -0.48
N LYS A 132 13.08 45.92 -0.02
CA LYS A 132 12.78 45.66 1.39
C LYS A 132 11.77 44.53 1.56
N PHE A 133 12.06 43.57 2.43
CA PHE A 133 11.13 42.50 2.80
C PHE A 133 10.39 42.75 4.13
N ALA A 134 11.03 43.49 5.05
CA ALA A 134 10.60 43.78 6.41
C ALA A 134 10.43 42.52 7.28
N PRO A 135 11.50 41.75 7.55
CA PRO A 135 11.40 40.47 8.26
C PRO A 135 10.97 40.60 9.74
N ASP A 136 11.16 41.76 10.36
CA ASP A 136 10.78 42.02 11.75
C ASP A 136 9.34 42.50 11.95
N ASP A 137 8.67 42.89 10.86
CA ASP A 137 7.27 43.32 10.90
C ASP A 137 6.36 42.12 11.18
N LYS A 138 5.25 42.38 11.86
CA LYS A 138 4.22 41.37 12.12
C LYS A 138 3.48 41.02 10.84
N LEU A 139 3.13 39.75 10.71
CA LEU A 139 2.42 39.24 9.55
C LEU A 139 0.91 39.34 9.78
N SER A 140 0.18 39.96 8.85
CA SER A 140 -1.29 39.97 8.91
C SER A 140 -1.87 38.64 8.44
N ARG A 141 -3.08 38.30 8.89
CA ARG A 141 -3.80 37.09 8.45
C ARG A 141 -4.06 37.08 6.94
N GLY A 142 -4.38 38.23 6.33
CA GLY A 142 -4.53 38.31 4.87
C GLY A 142 -3.22 38.06 4.12
N ALA A 143 -2.09 38.56 4.63
CA ALA A 143 -0.79 38.26 4.05
C ALA A 143 -0.38 36.80 4.27
N MET A 144 -0.77 36.19 5.40
CA MET A 144 -0.62 34.74 5.61
C MET A 144 -1.41 33.94 4.59
N ALA A 145 -2.67 34.29 4.33
CA ALA A 145 -3.50 33.61 3.35
C ALA A 145 -2.81 33.56 1.98
N LYS A 146 -2.25 34.72 1.56
CA LYS A 146 -1.45 34.79 0.33
C LYS A 146 -0.24 33.86 0.34
N LEU A 147 0.48 33.76 1.47
CA LEU A 147 1.64 32.88 1.56
C LEU A 147 1.26 31.40 1.36
N LEU A 148 0.19 30.96 2.02
CA LEU A 148 -0.25 29.57 1.95
C LEU A 148 -0.82 29.24 0.57
N VAL A 149 -1.70 30.10 0.02
CA VAL A 149 -2.28 29.87 -1.31
C VAL A 149 -1.20 29.79 -2.38
N ASN A 150 -0.23 30.71 -2.38
CA ASN A 150 0.85 30.66 -3.35
C ASN A 150 1.77 29.44 -3.14
N ALA A 151 1.96 29.00 -1.89
CA ALA A 151 2.86 27.88 -1.57
C ALA A 151 2.28 26.51 -1.93
N PHE A 152 0.95 26.40 -1.87
CA PHE A 152 0.20 25.16 -2.11
C PHE A 152 -0.66 25.24 -3.39
N GLU A 153 -0.46 26.27 -4.21
CA GLU A 153 -1.14 26.50 -5.51
C GLU A 153 -2.68 26.42 -5.45
N LEU A 154 -3.26 27.04 -4.41
CA LEU A 154 -4.68 26.89 -4.07
C LEU A 154 -5.61 27.88 -4.77
N GLU A 155 -5.11 28.65 -5.75
CA GLU A 155 -5.87 29.75 -6.36
C GLU A 155 -7.19 29.32 -7.01
N GLU A 156 -7.27 28.09 -7.50
CA GLU A 156 -8.45 27.56 -8.17
C GLU A 156 -9.63 27.28 -7.23
N TYR A 157 -9.37 27.13 -5.93
CA TYR A 157 -10.38 26.85 -4.92
C TYR A 157 -11.11 28.11 -4.43
N ALA A 158 -10.87 29.27 -5.05
CA ALA A 158 -11.47 30.52 -4.61
C ALA A 158 -13.00 30.53 -4.76
N VAL A 159 -13.70 30.67 -3.63
CA VAL A 159 -15.16 30.84 -3.58
C VAL A 159 -15.53 32.03 -2.69
N GLU A 160 -16.69 32.65 -2.98
CA GLU A 160 -17.18 33.79 -2.19
C GLU A 160 -17.34 33.41 -0.71
N THR A 161 -16.76 34.24 0.18
CA THR A 161 -16.80 33.98 1.63
C THR A 161 -17.93 34.74 2.32
N PRO A 162 -18.42 34.27 3.49
CA PRO A 162 -19.35 35.04 4.32
C PRO A 162 -18.67 36.16 5.12
N PHE A 163 -17.35 36.37 4.95
CA PHE A 163 -16.57 37.28 5.78
C PHE A 163 -16.74 38.73 5.34
N THR A 164 -17.40 39.52 6.18
CA THR A 164 -17.71 40.93 5.90
C THR A 164 -16.50 41.86 5.94
N ASP A 165 -15.38 41.39 6.49
CA ASP A 165 -14.12 42.13 6.58
C ASP A 165 -13.08 41.71 5.52
N VAL A 166 -13.45 40.86 4.57
CA VAL A 166 -12.58 40.42 3.47
C VAL A 166 -12.76 41.31 2.26
N GLY A 167 -11.65 41.87 1.77
CA GLY A 167 -11.63 42.78 0.63
C GLY A 167 -10.22 43.16 0.21
N GLY A 168 -10.11 43.90 -0.91
CA GLY A 168 -8.83 44.40 -1.42
C GLY A 168 -7.90 43.29 -1.92
N THR A 169 -6.59 43.52 -1.86
CA THR A 169 -5.57 42.66 -2.47
C THR A 169 -5.47 41.26 -1.88
N PHE A 170 -5.95 41.05 -0.64
CA PHE A 170 -5.89 39.75 0.03
C PHE A 170 -7.16 38.90 -0.14
N ALA A 171 -8.26 39.48 -0.64
CA ALA A 171 -9.53 38.79 -0.80
C ALA A 171 -9.46 37.44 -1.54
N PRO A 172 -8.87 37.34 -2.77
CA PRO A 172 -8.86 36.08 -3.51
C PRO A 172 -8.13 34.95 -2.77
N TYR A 173 -7.13 35.28 -1.96
CA TYR A 173 -6.40 34.30 -1.18
C TYR A 173 -7.20 33.80 0.03
N VAL A 174 -8.00 34.66 0.65
CA VAL A 174 -8.90 34.23 1.72
C VAL A 174 -10.05 33.40 1.16
N GLU A 175 -10.57 33.76 -0.01
CA GLU A 175 -11.57 32.99 -0.77
C GLU A 175 -11.05 31.60 -1.12
N ALA A 176 -9.80 31.48 -1.59
CA ALA A 176 -9.14 30.20 -1.88
C ALA A 176 -9.03 29.31 -0.63
N LEU A 177 -8.50 29.85 0.48
CA LEU A 177 -8.42 29.07 1.73
C LEU A 177 -9.79 28.69 2.29
N TYR A 178 -10.83 29.49 2.03
CA TYR A 178 -12.18 29.19 2.46
C TYR A 178 -12.81 28.08 1.61
N GLY A 179 -12.66 28.11 0.29
CA GLY A 179 -13.20 27.09 -0.62
C GLY A 179 -12.46 25.76 -0.55
N ALA A 180 -11.18 25.77 -0.20
CA ALA A 180 -10.40 24.57 0.15
C ALA A 180 -10.69 24.08 1.60
N GLU A 181 -11.63 24.70 2.32
CA GLU A 181 -11.98 24.40 3.72
C GLU A 181 -10.85 24.51 4.76
N ILE A 182 -9.67 25.01 4.35
CA ILE A 182 -8.51 25.29 5.20
C ILE A 182 -8.81 26.35 6.28
N THR A 183 -9.79 27.23 6.05
CA THR A 183 -10.19 28.23 7.06
C THR A 183 -11.70 28.41 7.18
N LYS A 184 -12.18 28.48 8.42
CA LYS A 184 -13.58 28.83 8.77
C LYS A 184 -13.73 30.28 9.27
N GLY A 185 -12.65 31.07 9.19
CA GLY A 185 -12.58 32.41 9.77
C GLY A 185 -12.46 32.39 11.29
N LYS A 186 -12.37 33.59 11.90
CA LYS A 186 -12.36 33.75 13.37
C LYS A 186 -13.77 33.66 13.96
N SER A 187 -14.78 33.90 13.13
CA SER A 187 -16.19 33.70 13.41
C SER A 187 -16.92 33.49 12.08
N ALA A 188 -18.21 33.17 12.14
CA ALA A 188 -19.04 32.93 10.95
C ALA A 188 -19.01 34.08 9.92
N THR A 189 -18.71 35.32 10.31
CA THR A 189 -18.75 36.49 9.41
C THR A 189 -17.48 37.35 9.46
N GLN A 190 -16.41 36.88 10.11
CA GLN A 190 -15.16 37.65 10.25
C GLN A 190 -13.94 36.75 10.06
N TYR A 191 -13.01 37.17 9.18
CA TYR A 191 -11.72 36.52 8.98
C TYR A 191 -10.60 37.16 9.81
N GLY A 192 -10.69 38.46 10.08
CA GLY A 192 -9.63 39.29 10.68
C GLY A 192 -8.52 39.62 9.69
N ILE A 193 -8.84 40.01 8.45
CA ILE A 193 -7.86 40.10 7.34
C ILE A 193 -6.65 41.01 7.62
N HIS A 194 -6.85 42.03 8.46
CA HIS A 194 -5.81 42.99 8.86
C HIS A 194 -5.20 42.71 10.24
N ASP A 195 -5.71 41.72 10.97
CA ASP A 195 -5.17 41.34 12.27
C ASP A 195 -3.81 40.67 12.09
N ASN A 196 -2.88 40.94 13.01
CA ASN A 196 -1.64 40.17 13.08
C ASN A 196 -1.93 38.74 13.53
N ILE A 197 -1.40 37.77 12.78
CA ILE A 197 -1.64 36.34 13.06
C ILE A 197 -0.82 35.87 14.26
N LYS A 198 -1.44 35.01 15.09
CA LYS A 198 -0.75 34.29 16.17
C LYS A 198 0.04 33.09 15.62
N ARG A 199 1.08 32.65 16.34
CA ARG A 199 1.84 31.44 16.00
C ARG A 199 0.95 30.20 15.95
N GLY A 200 0.04 30.01 16.90
CA GLY A 200 -0.92 28.91 16.90
C GLY A 200 -1.85 28.93 15.70
N ASP A 201 -2.45 30.08 15.39
CA ASP A 201 -3.33 30.22 14.21
C ASP A 201 -2.58 29.90 12.90
N PHE A 202 -1.30 30.28 12.80
CA PHE A 202 -0.48 29.92 11.66
C PHE A 202 -0.25 28.41 11.58
N ALA A 203 0.07 27.77 12.70
CA ALA A 203 0.26 26.32 12.76
C ALA A 203 -0.98 25.57 12.26
N ASN A 204 -2.17 25.93 12.74
CA ASN A 204 -3.42 25.29 12.29
C ASN A 204 -3.66 25.47 10.78
N LEU A 205 -3.44 26.69 10.25
CA LEU A 205 -3.63 26.93 8.81
C LEU A 205 -2.59 26.21 7.96
N LEU A 206 -1.33 26.15 8.41
CA LEU A 206 -0.26 25.42 7.73
C LEU A 206 -0.54 23.92 7.74
N TYR A 207 -0.89 23.35 8.90
CA TYR A 207 -1.31 21.97 9.05
C TYR A 207 -2.50 21.65 8.12
N SER A 208 -3.56 22.47 8.14
CA SER A 208 -4.72 22.22 7.28
C SER A 208 -4.36 22.34 5.78
N SER A 209 -3.45 23.23 5.40
CA SER A 209 -2.98 23.34 4.01
C SER A 209 -2.17 22.10 3.59
N LEU A 210 -1.41 21.55 4.53
CA LEU A 210 -0.65 20.32 4.37
C LEU A 210 -1.59 19.12 4.20
N MET A 211 -2.55 18.95 5.10
CA MET A 211 -3.56 17.89 5.01
C MET A 211 -4.35 17.98 3.70
N PHE A 212 -4.84 19.17 3.35
CA PHE A 212 -5.52 19.39 2.08
C PHE A 212 -4.66 19.00 0.88
N SER A 213 -3.37 19.38 0.89
CA SER A 213 -2.46 19.01 -0.20
C SER A 213 -2.21 17.51 -0.22
N GLY A 214 -2.16 16.83 0.93
CA GLY A 214 -2.06 15.38 1.04
C GLY A 214 -3.27 14.68 0.41
N ASP A 215 -4.48 15.12 0.77
CA ASP A 215 -5.74 14.59 0.25
C ASP A 215 -5.84 14.72 -1.28
N LEU A 216 -5.28 15.77 -1.87
CA LEU A 216 -5.24 15.94 -3.34
C LEU A 216 -4.39 14.89 -4.05
N PHE A 217 -3.49 14.20 -3.35
CA PHE A 217 -2.64 13.14 -3.90
C PHE A 217 -3.17 11.74 -3.62
N GLU A 218 -4.22 11.61 -2.80
CA GLU A 218 -4.91 10.35 -2.58
C GLU A 218 -5.97 10.15 -3.67
N SER A 219 -5.60 9.48 -4.76
CA SER A 219 -6.64 8.82 -5.55
C SER A 219 -7.20 7.67 -4.69
N PRO A 220 -8.52 7.59 -4.46
CA PRO A 220 -9.11 6.55 -3.63
C PRO A 220 -8.64 5.16 -4.08
N VAL A 221 -8.12 4.38 -3.15
CA VAL A 221 -7.83 2.96 -3.38
C VAL A 221 -9.15 2.23 -3.47
N THR A 222 -9.35 1.50 -4.56
CA THR A 222 -10.59 0.77 -4.87
C THR A 222 -10.46 -0.72 -4.67
N ASP A 223 -9.25 -1.24 -4.73
CA ASP A 223 -8.97 -2.67 -4.62
C ASP A 223 -7.50 -2.90 -4.25
N VAL A 224 -7.25 -3.88 -3.39
CA VAL A 224 -5.91 -4.36 -3.05
C VAL A 224 -5.89 -5.87 -3.20
N LYS A 225 -4.90 -6.38 -3.92
CA LYS A 225 -4.76 -7.83 -4.19
C LYS A 225 -3.34 -8.28 -3.95
N LEU A 226 -3.19 -9.32 -3.13
CA LEU A 226 -1.98 -10.11 -3.12
C LEU A 226 -1.96 -10.97 -4.39
N VAL A 227 -0.92 -10.79 -5.20
CA VAL A 227 -0.73 -11.52 -6.46
C VAL A 227 -0.02 -12.85 -6.19
N ASP A 228 0.98 -12.81 -5.32
CA ASP A 228 1.74 -13.97 -4.83
C ASP A 228 2.38 -13.65 -3.46
N SER A 229 3.24 -14.53 -2.95
CA SER A 229 3.86 -14.41 -1.62
C SER A 229 4.71 -13.17 -1.41
N LYS A 230 5.05 -12.42 -2.47
CA LYS A 230 5.96 -11.27 -2.41
C LYS A 230 5.46 -10.07 -3.20
N THR A 231 4.26 -10.13 -3.77
CA THR A 231 3.74 -9.13 -4.70
C THR A 231 2.32 -8.73 -4.36
N VAL A 232 2.09 -7.43 -4.27
CA VAL A 232 0.78 -6.82 -4.07
C VAL A 232 0.49 -5.81 -5.17
N THR A 233 -0.78 -5.72 -5.57
CA THR A 233 -1.28 -4.70 -6.50
C THR A 233 -2.34 -3.85 -5.83
N VAL A 234 -2.25 -2.54 -6.03
CA VAL A 234 -3.21 -1.54 -5.55
C VAL A 234 -3.87 -0.87 -6.76
N THR A 235 -5.19 -0.82 -6.78
CA THR A 235 -5.98 -0.20 -7.85
C THR A 235 -6.56 1.12 -7.39
N PHE A 236 -6.33 2.18 -8.14
CA PHE A 236 -6.82 3.52 -7.88
C PHE A 236 -8.07 3.84 -8.70
N ALA A 237 -8.99 4.62 -8.13
CA ALA A 237 -10.17 5.12 -8.85
C ALA A 237 -9.78 5.95 -10.09
N GLU A 238 -8.76 6.81 -9.93
CA GLU A 238 -8.25 7.71 -10.95
C GLU A 238 -6.77 7.45 -11.24
N ALA A 239 -6.28 7.98 -12.36
CA ALA A 239 -4.88 7.81 -12.74
C ALA A 239 -4.01 8.72 -11.87
N MET A 240 -2.91 8.19 -11.32
CA MET A 240 -1.97 8.99 -10.55
C MET A 240 -1.34 10.11 -11.41
N PRO A 241 -1.16 11.33 -10.87
CA PRO A 241 -0.52 12.45 -11.58
C PRO A 241 0.84 12.10 -12.18
N GLU A 242 1.17 12.63 -13.36
CA GLU A 242 2.38 12.30 -14.14
C GLU A 242 3.70 12.69 -13.45
N ASP A 243 3.65 13.68 -12.57
CA ASP A 243 4.79 14.22 -11.83
C ASP A 243 5.14 13.42 -10.57
N ILE A 244 4.32 12.42 -10.20
CA ILE A 244 4.53 11.54 -9.05
C ILE A 244 5.11 10.20 -9.51
N THR A 245 6.11 9.67 -8.81
CA THR A 245 6.69 8.35 -9.14
C THR A 245 6.02 7.22 -8.36
N ALA A 246 6.15 5.98 -8.86
CA ALA A 246 5.58 4.81 -8.18
C ALA A 246 6.22 4.58 -6.80
N GLU A 247 7.52 4.87 -6.68
CA GLU A 247 8.27 4.79 -5.43
C GLU A 247 7.77 5.81 -4.41
N GLU A 248 7.40 7.01 -4.84
CA GLU A 248 6.84 8.02 -3.94
C GLU A 248 5.52 7.56 -3.35
N VAL A 249 4.61 7.00 -4.17
CA VAL A 249 3.35 6.45 -3.67
C VAL A 249 3.57 5.22 -2.77
N ALA A 250 4.49 4.34 -3.13
CA ALA A 250 4.78 3.15 -2.33
C ALA A 250 5.39 3.50 -0.96
N GLU A 251 6.17 4.59 -0.85
CA GLU A 251 6.68 5.11 0.43
C GLU A 251 5.55 5.60 1.36
N TYR A 252 4.34 5.85 0.84
CA TYR A 252 3.19 6.33 1.61
C TYR A 252 2.26 5.23 2.12
N MET A 253 2.27 4.06 1.49
CA MET A 253 1.41 2.96 1.89
C MET A 253 2.02 2.21 3.06
N ILE A 254 1.30 2.16 4.18
CA ILE A 254 1.70 1.39 5.36
C ILE A 254 1.35 -0.07 5.09
N MET A 255 2.37 -0.87 4.79
CA MET A 255 2.22 -2.31 4.65
C MET A 255 2.70 -3.03 5.91
N GLY A 256 1.96 -4.04 6.34
CA GLY A 256 2.37 -4.89 7.45
C GLY A 256 1.72 -6.25 7.42
N VAL A 257 2.18 -7.16 8.29
CA VAL A 257 1.60 -8.49 8.43
C VAL A 257 1.45 -8.84 9.90
N ASP A 258 0.32 -9.47 10.21
CA ASP A 258 0.12 -10.20 11.45
C ASP A 258 0.17 -11.69 11.14
N TYR A 259 1.21 -12.37 11.63
CA TYR A 259 1.30 -13.82 11.54
C TYR A 259 0.42 -14.42 12.63
N LYS A 260 -0.22 -15.56 12.36
CA LYS A 260 -1.23 -16.21 13.24
C LYS A 260 -0.84 -16.42 14.71
N ASN A 261 0.41 -16.16 15.14
CA ASN A 261 0.90 -16.19 16.52
C ASN A 261 2.09 -15.23 16.83
N GLU A 262 2.32 -14.15 16.05
CA GLU A 262 3.44 -13.21 16.29
C GLU A 262 2.98 -11.76 16.43
N GLU A 263 3.91 -10.84 16.68
CA GLU A 263 3.64 -9.39 16.74
C GLU A 263 3.58 -8.83 15.31
N PHE A 264 2.81 -7.75 15.12
CA PHE A 264 2.70 -7.06 13.83
C PHE A 264 4.08 -6.66 13.27
N VAL A 265 4.36 -7.04 12.03
CA VAL A 265 5.62 -6.73 11.35
C VAL A 265 5.37 -5.75 10.21
N LEU A 266 6.00 -4.58 10.30
CA LEU A 266 6.00 -3.59 9.22
C LEU A 266 6.81 -4.11 8.02
N LEU A 267 6.23 -4.01 6.83
CA LEU A 267 6.84 -4.36 5.56
C LEU A 267 7.26 -3.10 4.80
N MET A 268 8.46 -3.11 4.23
CA MET A 268 8.90 -2.05 3.32
C MET A 268 8.82 -2.53 1.86
N PRO A 269 8.32 -1.72 0.93
CA PRO A 269 8.37 -2.03 -0.49
C PRO A 269 9.82 -2.07 -0.98
N TYR A 270 10.20 -3.11 -1.70
CA TYR A 270 11.50 -3.19 -2.39
C TYR A 270 11.46 -2.53 -3.76
N THR A 271 10.33 -2.66 -4.46
CA THR A 271 10.10 -2.08 -5.79
C THR A 271 8.66 -1.64 -5.91
N ALA A 272 8.43 -0.65 -6.76
CA ALA A 272 7.12 -0.08 -7.03
C ALA A 272 7.05 0.27 -8.52
N LYS A 273 5.92 -0.02 -9.17
CA LYS A 273 5.74 0.28 -10.59
C LYS A 273 4.28 0.55 -10.92
N PHE A 274 4.02 1.64 -11.63
CA PHE A 274 2.71 1.91 -12.20
C PHE A 274 2.44 1.07 -13.46
N SER A 275 1.17 0.73 -13.66
CA SER A 275 0.62 0.39 -14.97
C SER A 275 0.78 1.56 -15.96
N SER A 276 0.63 1.29 -17.25
CA SER A 276 0.77 2.32 -18.28
C SER A 276 -0.29 3.43 -18.21
N ASP A 277 -1.46 3.13 -17.66
CA ASP A 277 -2.53 4.10 -17.41
C ASP A 277 -2.48 4.71 -16.00
N ARG A 278 -1.47 4.32 -15.21
CA ARG A 278 -1.20 4.84 -13.85
C ARG A 278 -2.36 4.65 -12.87
N LYS A 279 -3.27 3.69 -13.15
CA LYS A 279 -4.39 3.30 -12.28
C LYS A 279 -4.10 2.09 -11.40
N GLU A 280 -2.98 1.43 -11.60
CA GLU A 280 -2.55 0.31 -10.78
C GLU A 280 -1.09 0.50 -10.37
N LEU A 281 -0.79 0.24 -9.09
CA LEU A 281 0.55 0.20 -8.53
C LEU A 281 0.87 -1.24 -8.15
N THR A 282 1.92 -1.81 -8.73
CA THR A 282 2.48 -3.10 -8.30
C THR A 282 3.66 -2.85 -7.36
N MET A 283 3.65 -3.48 -6.19
CA MET A 283 4.76 -3.42 -5.23
C MET A 283 5.25 -4.82 -4.89
N THR A 284 6.54 -4.93 -4.63
CA THR A 284 7.14 -6.16 -4.07
C THR A 284 7.55 -5.95 -2.62
N HIS A 285 7.30 -6.92 -1.75
CA HIS A 285 7.62 -6.88 -0.32
C HIS A 285 8.41 -8.12 0.12
N LEU A 286 8.65 -8.25 1.43
CA LEU A 286 9.26 -9.44 2.03
C LEU A 286 8.49 -10.69 1.61
N ASP A 287 9.19 -11.75 1.21
CA ASP A 287 8.56 -13.01 0.82
C ASP A 287 7.89 -13.69 2.02
N LEU A 288 6.57 -13.86 1.93
CA LEU A 288 5.72 -14.46 2.95
C LEU A 288 5.54 -15.97 2.76
N GLN A 289 6.30 -16.59 1.84
CA GLN A 289 6.22 -18.03 1.60
C GLN A 289 6.39 -18.83 2.90
N GLY A 290 5.48 -19.77 3.13
CA GLY A 290 5.46 -20.65 4.30
C GLY A 290 4.73 -20.07 5.50
N GLN A 291 4.15 -18.86 5.38
CA GLN A 291 3.42 -18.17 6.44
C GLN A 291 1.92 -18.06 6.12
N GLU A 292 1.11 -17.91 7.16
CA GLU A 292 -0.32 -17.57 7.07
C GLU A 292 -0.63 -16.44 8.05
N GLY A 293 -1.60 -15.59 7.71
CA GLY A 293 -1.90 -14.41 8.51
C GLY A 293 -2.82 -13.41 7.83
N ILE A 294 -2.76 -12.16 8.31
CA ILE A 294 -3.44 -11.01 7.73
C ILE A 294 -2.37 -10.06 7.21
N PHE A 295 -2.46 -9.71 5.93
CA PHE A 295 -1.67 -8.65 5.32
C PHE A 295 -2.48 -7.35 5.42
N TYR A 296 -1.82 -6.30 5.88
CA TYR A 296 -2.38 -4.96 6.00
C TYR A 296 -1.76 -4.07 4.93
N LEU A 297 -2.59 -3.30 4.23
CA LEU A 297 -2.17 -2.16 3.43
C LEU A 297 -3.08 -0.99 3.79
N ASP A 298 -2.55 -0.05 4.55
CA ASP A 298 -3.34 1.01 5.19
C ASP A 298 -4.52 0.41 5.97
N GLU A 299 -5.75 0.66 5.52
CA GLU A 299 -6.99 0.14 6.11
C GLU A 299 -7.44 -1.22 5.54
N PHE A 300 -6.76 -1.75 4.52
CA PHE A 300 -7.14 -3.00 3.87
C PHE A 300 -6.57 -4.21 4.62
N GLU A 301 -7.46 -5.09 5.05
CA GLU A 301 -7.11 -6.38 5.66
C GLU A 301 -7.30 -7.53 4.65
N ILE A 302 -6.21 -8.22 4.33
CA ILE A 302 -6.18 -9.26 3.32
C ILE A 302 -5.70 -10.56 3.96
N PRO A 303 -6.60 -11.51 4.27
CA PRO A 303 -6.19 -12.81 4.76
C PRO A 303 -5.37 -13.52 3.70
N TYR A 304 -4.25 -14.11 4.10
CA TYR A 304 -3.41 -14.90 3.22
C TYR A 304 -2.98 -16.20 3.90
N ASP A 305 -2.81 -17.23 3.09
CA ASP A 305 -2.21 -18.49 3.51
C ASP A 305 -1.25 -18.91 2.40
N TYR A 306 0.04 -18.69 2.65
CA TYR A 306 1.14 -19.20 1.83
C TYR A 306 1.88 -20.33 2.55
N SER A 307 1.28 -20.89 3.60
CA SER A 307 1.82 -22.09 4.23
C SER A 307 1.89 -23.19 3.19
N ALA A 308 2.89 -24.07 3.32
CA ALA A 308 2.96 -25.22 2.41
C ALA A 308 1.60 -25.96 2.49
N PRO A 309 1.00 -26.35 1.35
CA PRO A 309 -0.26 -27.06 1.37
C PRO A 309 -0.17 -28.20 2.37
N ILE A 310 -1.20 -28.37 3.20
CA ILE A 310 -1.30 -29.56 4.03
C ILE A 310 -1.47 -30.70 3.04
N ALA A 311 -0.35 -31.32 2.76
CA ALA A 311 -0.25 -32.59 2.11
C ALA A 311 -1.47 -33.48 2.37
N GLY A 312 -2.29 -33.65 1.34
CA GLY A 312 -3.26 -34.72 1.33
C GLY A 312 -2.58 -36.10 1.47
N LYS A 313 -3.39 -37.14 1.63
CA LYS A 313 -2.95 -38.51 1.38
C LYS A 313 -3.58 -38.97 0.08
N GLY A 314 -2.80 -39.58 -0.81
CA GLY A 314 -3.31 -40.12 -2.06
C GLY A 314 -3.13 -41.62 -2.12
N ASP A 315 -3.99 -42.33 -2.82
CA ASP A 315 -3.85 -43.75 -3.17
C ASP A 315 -4.03 -43.87 -4.69
N ILE A 316 -3.10 -44.51 -5.41
CA ILE A 316 -3.33 -44.91 -6.82
C ILE A 316 -3.79 -46.37 -6.84
N ILE A 317 -4.91 -46.62 -7.50
CA ILE A 317 -5.48 -47.95 -7.71
C ILE A 317 -5.40 -48.27 -9.20
N LEU A 318 -4.64 -49.32 -9.52
CA LEU A 318 -4.49 -49.80 -10.90
C LEU A 318 -5.41 -51.00 -11.15
N GLU A 319 -5.95 -51.09 -12.37
CA GLU A 319 -6.75 -52.24 -12.77
C GLU A 319 -5.91 -53.53 -12.63
N GLY A 320 -6.43 -54.52 -11.89
CA GLY A 320 -5.76 -55.79 -11.67
C GLY A 320 -4.73 -55.81 -10.51
N GLN A 321 -4.53 -54.71 -9.78
CA GLN A 321 -3.72 -54.69 -8.56
C GLN A 321 -4.60 -54.77 -7.31
N GLU A 322 -4.27 -55.69 -6.38
CA GLU A 322 -5.04 -55.88 -5.14
C GLU A 322 -4.73 -54.83 -4.06
N SER A 323 -3.64 -54.07 -4.19
CA SER A 323 -3.20 -53.09 -3.18
C SER A 323 -2.93 -51.72 -3.81
N PRO A 324 -3.45 -50.63 -3.21
CA PRO A 324 -3.18 -49.28 -3.67
C PRO A 324 -1.72 -48.88 -3.43
N VAL A 325 -1.23 -47.96 -4.26
CA VAL A 325 0.05 -47.27 -4.05
C VAL A 325 -0.23 -45.97 -3.30
N THR A 326 0.12 -45.94 -2.01
CA THR A 326 -0.14 -44.79 -1.13
C THR A 326 0.93 -43.71 -1.21
N PHE A 327 0.49 -42.44 -1.16
CA PHE A 327 1.27 -41.21 -1.15
C PHE A 327 1.06 -40.46 0.17
N ASP A 328 2.15 -39.88 0.65
CA ASP A 328 2.13 -38.88 1.72
C ASP A 328 2.71 -37.59 1.14
N PHE A 329 1.82 -36.64 0.81
CA PHE A 329 2.24 -35.39 0.17
C PHE A 329 3.09 -34.51 1.13
N ALA A 330 3.29 -34.92 2.40
CA ALA A 330 4.02 -34.17 3.43
C ALA A 330 5.54 -34.40 3.36
N GLY A 331 6.02 -34.87 2.20
CA GLY A 331 7.44 -35.13 1.98
C GLY A 331 7.76 -36.10 0.84
N GLY A 332 6.77 -36.80 0.27
CA GLY A 332 6.97 -37.73 -0.84
C GLY A 332 6.05 -37.45 -2.02
N THR A 333 6.55 -36.75 -3.04
CA THR A 333 5.81 -36.50 -4.30
C THR A 333 6.03 -37.58 -5.35
N THR A 334 6.77 -38.64 -5.03
CA THR A 334 7.12 -39.70 -6.00
C THR A 334 6.70 -41.07 -5.47
N ALA A 335 6.02 -41.85 -6.31
CA ALA A 335 5.80 -43.27 -6.07
C ALA A 335 6.33 -44.12 -7.23
N SER A 336 6.47 -45.42 -6.97
CA SER A 336 6.85 -46.40 -7.97
C SER A 336 5.90 -47.59 -7.96
N VAL A 337 5.60 -48.14 -9.13
CA VAL A 337 4.81 -49.36 -9.30
C VAL A 337 5.47 -50.28 -10.32
N THR A 338 5.42 -51.58 -10.07
CA THR A 338 5.84 -52.59 -11.04
C THR A 338 4.61 -53.33 -11.56
N LEU A 339 4.45 -53.41 -12.87
CA LEU A 339 3.35 -54.08 -13.56
C LEU A 339 3.88 -55.30 -14.32
N ASP A 340 3.19 -56.43 -14.22
CA ASP A 340 3.52 -57.66 -14.92
C ASP A 340 2.72 -57.71 -16.23
N SER A 341 3.42 -57.75 -17.36
CA SER A 341 2.81 -57.85 -18.69
C SER A 341 2.39 -59.27 -19.06
N GLY A 342 2.75 -60.28 -18.26
CA GLY A 342 2.48 -61.67 -18.54
C GLY A 342 3.05 -62.11 -19.89
N GLU A 343 2.24 -62.77 -20.72
CA GLU A 343 2.63 -63.18 -22.07
C GLU A 343 2.40 -62.09 -23.13
N ALA A 344 1.87 -60.91 -22.75
CA ALA A 344 1.42 -59.90 -23.69
C ALA A 344 2.49 -58.86 -24.08
N ASP A 345 3.65 -58.85 -23.40
CA ASP A 345 4.75 -57.87 -23.55
C ASP A 345 4.29 -56.38 -23.45
N ALA A 346 3.07 -56.14 -22.93
CA ALA A 346 2.48 -54.84 -22.72
C ALA A 346 1.40 -54.88 -21.63
N VAL A 347 1.13 -53.73 -21.02
CA VAL A 347 0.09 -53.55 -19.99
C VAL A 347 -0.91 -52.49 -20.44
N ASN A 348 -2.19 -52.77 -20.20
CA ASN A 348 -3.26 -51.80 -20.38
C ASN A 348 -3.40 -50.93 -19.13
N LEU A 349 -3.34 -49.61 -19.30
CA LEU A 349 -3.53 -48.63 -18.23
C LEU A 349 -4.97 -48.11 -18.12
N ASN A 350 -5.88 -48.58 -18.99
CA ASN A 350 -7.29 -48.26 -18.88
C ASN A 350 -7.81 -48.67 -17.51
N GLY A 351 -8.62 -47.80 -16.89
CA GLY A 351 -9.13 -48.04 -15.54
C GLY A 351 -8.17 -47.67 -14.41
N MET A 352 -7.01 -47.05 -14.68
CA MET A 352 -6.23 -46.39 -13.63
C MET A 352 -7.09 -45.32 -12.94
N SER A 353 -7.29 -45.50 -11.64
CA SER A 353 -7.99 -44.56 -10.77
C SER A 353 -7.05 -44.11 -9.66
N MET A 354 -7.25 -42.90 -9.19
CA MET A 354 -6.46 -42.28 -8.15
C MET A 354 -7.40 -41.64 -7.14
N GLU A 355 -7.28 -42.03 -5.88
CA GLU A 355 -8.00 -41.46 -4.76
C GLU A 355 -7.09 -40.46 -4.05
N VAL A 356 -7.26 -39.16 -4.31
CA VAL A 356 -6.55 -38.10 -3.57
C VAL A 356 -7.46 -37.53 -2.50
N LYS A 357 -7.08 -37.70 -1.23
CA LYS A 357 -7.74 -37.10 -0.06
C LYS A 357 -7.04 -35.80 0.30
N ASP A 358 -7.66 -34.69 -0.10
CA ASP A 358 -7.29 -33.34 0.30
C ASP A 358 -8.43 -32.75 1.16
N GLN A 359 -8.08 -31.87 2.11
CA GLN A 359 -9.06 -31.11 2.89
C GLN A 359 -9.70 -29.97 2.10
N ASN A 360 -9.06 -29.52 1.01
CA ASN A 360 -9.48 -28.38 0.18
C ASN A 360 -9.61 -28.73 -1.33
N GLN A 361 -10.25 -29.87 -1.66
CA GLN A 361 -10.30 -30.42 -3.02
C GLN A 361 -10.77 -29.40 -4.10
N ASP A 362 -9.85 -29.02 -4.99
CA ASP A 362 -10.17 -28.46 -6.32
C ASP A 362 -10.46 -29.63 -7.28
N GLU A 363 -11.64 -29.64 -7.90
CA GLU A 363 -12.10 -30.70 -8.81
C GLU A 363 -11.74 -30.44 -10.29
N THR A 364 -10.88 -29.46 -10.56
CA THR A 364 -10.45 -29.10 -11.92
C THR A 364 -9.59 -30.20 -12.55
N ALA A 365 -9.91 -30.58 -13.80
CA ALA A 365 -9.20 -31.63 -14.53
C ALA A 365 -7.68 -31.40 -14.60
N VAL A 366 -6.90 -32.45 -14.32
CA VAL A 366 -5.44 -32.39 -14.22
C VAL A 366 -4.78 -33.11 -15.39
N ASN A 367 -3.87 -32.44 -16.09
CA ASN A 367 -3.11 -33.06 -17.16
C ASN A 367 -2.00 -33.97 -16.61
N VAL A 368 -1.85 -35.14 -17.21
CA VAL A 368 -0.78 -36.10 -16.92
C VAL A 368 0.23 -36.02 -18.05
N ILE A 369 1.48 -35.75 -17.74
CA ILE A 369 2.57 -35.60 -18.70
C ILE A 369 3.49 -36.80 -18.62
N LEU A 370 3.87 -37.36 -19.78
CA LEU A 370 4.97 -38.31 -19.82
C LEU A 370 6.28 -37.55 -19.65
N LYS A 371 6.93 -37.76 -18.50
CA LYS A 371 8.19 -37.09 -18.19
C LYS A 371 9.40 -37.80 -18.78
N ASP A 372 9.41 -39.13 -18.70
CA ASP A 372 10.56 -39.93 -19.11
C ASP A 372 10.13 -41.36 -19.47
N THR A 373 10.86 -41.98 -20.38
CA THR A 373 10.72 -43.41 -20.70
C THR A 373 11.97 -43.95 -21.40
N ASP A 374 12.30 -45.22 -21.17
CA ASP A 374 13.35 -45.93 -21.91
C ASP A 374 12.83 -46.68 -23.14
N VAL A 375 11.52 -46.63 -23.41
CA VAL A 375 10.87 -47.35 -24.52
C VAL A 375 10.90 -46.52 -25.81
N PRO A 376 11.68 -46.92 -26.85
CA PRO A 376 11.89 -46.09 -28.04
C PRO A 376 10.61 -45.75 -28.81
N ALA A 377 9.62 -46.66 -28.79
CA ALA A 377 8.34 -46.45 -29.47
C ALA A 377 7.48 -45.36 -28.79
N VAL A 378 7.69 -45.12 -27.48
CA VAL A 378 6.91 -44.20 -26.66
C VAL A 378 7.64 -42.86 -26.44
N ALA A 379 8.97 -42.85 -26.54
CA ALA A 379 9.82 -41.67 -26.39
C ALA A 379 9.35 -40.39 -27.12
N PRO A 380 8.74 -40.43 -28.34
CA PRO A 380 8.18 -39.23 -28.97
C PRO A 380 7.09 -38.52 -28.15
N GLY A 381 6.47 -39.19 -27.18
CA GLY A 381 5.48 -38.63 -26.27
C GLY A 381 6.06 -37.88 -25.06
N ILE A 382 7.39 -37.85 -24.87
CA ILE A 382 8.00 -37.15 -23.74
C ILE A 382 7.68 -35.66 -23.79
N GLY A 383 7.19 -35.10 -22.68
CA GLY A 383 6.74 -33.73 -22.54
C GLY A 383 5.37 -33.44 -23.15
N GLN A 384 4.70 -34.44 -23.74
CA GLN A 384 3.34 -34.31 -24.26
C GLN A 384 2.31 -34.74 -23.22
N ASN A 385 1.07 -34.28 -23.41
CA ASN A 385 -0.06 -34.75 -22.60
C ASN A 385 -0.29 -36.24 -22.86
N TRP A 386 -0.11 -37.04 -21.83
CA TRP A 386 -0.32 -38.47 -21.82
C TRP A 386 -1.81 -38.80 -21.67
N GLY A 387 -2.50 -38.07 -20.78
CA GLY A 387 -3.93 -38.19 -20.53
C GLY A 387 -4.40 -37.14 -19.53
N THR A 388 -5.67 -37.19 -19.14
CA THR A 388 -6.26 -36.22 -18.21
C THR A 388 -6.95 -36.94 -17.07
N LEU A 389 -6.66 -36.55 -15.84
CA LEU A 389 -7.37 -37.00 -14.65
C LEU A 389 -8.62 -36.14 -14.48
N GLU A 390 -9.79 -36.77 -14.48
CA GLU A 390 -11.08 -36.12 -14.20
C GLU A 390 -11.66 -36.65 -12.88
N TYR A 391 -12.20 -35.76 -12.05
CA TYR A 391 -12.85 -36.16 -10.80
C TYR A 391 -14.26 -36.67 -11.06
N LYS A 392 -14.51 -37.96 -10.78
CA LYS A 392 -15.79 -38.65 -10.97
C LYS A 392 -16.06 -39.60 -9.81
N ASP A 393 -17.28 -39.55 -9.28
CA ASP A 393 -17.75 -40.46 -8.21
C ASP A 393 -16.84 -40.49 -6.96
N GLY A 394 -16.21 -39.36 -6.63
CA GLY A 394 -15.31 -39.23 -5.48
C GLY A 394 -13.87 -39.69 -5.72
N GLN A 395 -13.48 -39.97 -6.97
CA GLN A 395 -12.14 -40.43 -7.34
C GLN A 395 -11.66 -39.73 -8.63
N TRP A 396 -10.35 -39.50 -8.74
CA TRP A 396 -9.73 -39.07 -9.99
C TRP A 396 -9.59 -40.28 -10.92
N GLN A 397 -10.10 -40.17 -12.14
CA GLN A 397 -10.03 -41.24 -13.13
C GLN A 397 -9.22 -40.74 -14.31
N LEU A 398 -8.23 -41.52 -14.75
CA LEU A 398 -7.53 -41.21 -15.99
C LEU A 398 -8.51 -41.43 -17.15
N VAL A 399 -8.83 -40.36 -17.86
CA VAL A 399 -9.66 -40.41 -19.06
C VAL A 399 -8.78 -40.72 -20.27
N ASP A 400 -9.22 -41.76 -20.99
CA ASP A 400 -8.61 -42.39 -22.17
C ASP A 400 -7.98 -41.38 -23.14
N SER A 401 -6.75 -41.71 -23.52
CA SER A 401 -6.02 -41.09 -24.62
C SER A 401 -5.64 -42.20 -25.58
N THR A 402 -6.30 -42.23 -26.74
CA THR A 402 -6.17 -43.31 -27.76
C THR A 402 -4.76 -43.64 -28.21
N ASN A 403 -3.76 -42.82 -27.86
CA ASN A 403 -2.36 -43.00 -28.23
C ASN A 403 -1.55 -43.84 -27.22
N TYR A 404 -2.00 -44.00 -25.96
CA TYR A 404 -1.13 -44.49 -24.86
C TYR A 404 -1.80 -45.43 -23.85
N ASP A 405 -2.99 -45.95 -24.15
CA ASP A 405 -3.70 -46.93 -23.31
C ASP A 405 -2.91 -48.22 -23.04
N ILE A 406 -2.08 -48.64 -24.00
CA ILE A 406 -1.30 -49.87 -23.93
C ILE A 406 0.18 -49.52 -23.99
N ILE A 407 0.90 -49.79 -22.90
CA ILE A 407 2.34 -49.52 -22.80
C ILE A 407 3.17 -50.81 -22.86
N PRO A 408 4.22 -50.88 -23.71
CA PRO A 408 5.16 -52.00 -23.72
C PRO A 408 5.96 -52.17 -22.43
N VAL A 409 6.64 -53.30 -22.28
CA VAL A 409 7.70 -53.53 -21.27
C VAL A 409 8.74 -52.40 -21.29
N GLY A 410 9.05 -51.87 -20.12
CA GLY A 410 10.00 -50.76 -19.93
C GLY A 410 9.66 -49.86 -18.75
N HIS A 411 10.36 -48.73 -18.65
CA HIS A 411 10.21 -47.74 -17.61
C HIS A 411 9.49 -46.50 -18.14
N TYR A 412 8.63 -45.95 -17.30
CA TYR A 412 7.89 -44.72 -17.57
C TYR A 412 7.87 -43.85 -16.32
N THR A 413 7.91 -42.54 -16.50
CA THR A 413 7.64 -41.57 -15.43
C THR A 413 6.51 -40.67 -15.89
N LEU A 414 5.40 -40.68 -15.17
CA LEU A 414 4.25 -39.78 -15.39
C LEU A 414 4.27 -38.69 -14.32
N GLU A 415 4.00 -37.44 -14.70
CA GLU A 415 3.87 -36.30 -13.78
C GLU A 415 2.49 -35.65 -13.92
N ALA A 416 1.89 -35.25 -12.79
CA ALA A 416 0.63 -34.50 -12.74
C ALA A 416 0.74 -33.37 -11.72
N GLU A 417 0.36 -32.15 -12.11
CA GLU A 417 0.40 -30.97 -11.23
C GLU A 417 -0.99 -30.70 -10.64
N PHE A 418 -1.11 -30.78 -9.32
CA PHE A 418 -2.32 -30.45 -8.57
C PHE A 418 -2.21 -29.06 -8.01
N LYS A 419 -3.34 -28.37 -7.95
CA LYS A 419 -3.46 -27.05 -7.32
C LYS A 419 -4.53 -27.08 -6.26
N ASP A 420 -4.29 -26.39 -5.15
CA ASP A 420 -5.32 -26.15 -4.15
C ASP A 420 -6.12 -24.88 -4.46
N THR A 421 -7.15 -24.61 -3.64
CA THR A 421 -7.99 -23.41 -3.78
C THR A 421 -7.24 -22.09 -3.58
N ALA A 422 -6.03 -22.11 -3.03
CA ALA A 422 -5.13 -20.98 -2.88
C ALA A 422 -4.07 -20.92 -4.01
N ASN A 423 -4.21 -21.74 -5.06
CA ASN A 423 -3.34 -21.84 -6.23
C ASN A 423 -1.90 -22.32 -5.90
N HIS A 424 -1.70 -23.02 -4.78
CA HIS A 424 -0.44 -23.73 -4.50
C HIS A 424 -0.33 -24.95 -5.40
N ALA A 425 0.77 -25.06 -6.16
CA ALA A 425 0.99 -26.19 -7.07
C ALA A 425 1.89 -27.27 -6.43
N THR A 426 1.50 -28.54 -6.57
CA THR A 426 2.32 -29.71 -6.23
C THR A 426 2.35 -30.69 -7.39
N THR A 427 3.54 -31.04 -7.88
CA THR A 427 3.71 -32.07 -8.91
C THR A 427 3.87 -33.45 -8.26
N VAL A 428 3.01 -34.39 -8.63
CA VAL A 428 3.10 -35.80 -8.27
C VAL A 428 3.76 -36.57 -9.41
N SER A 429 4.69 -37.46 -9.09
CA SER A 429 5.43 -38.29 -10.04
C SER A 429 5.16 -39.78 -9.78
N LEU A 430 4.72 -40.52 -10.81
CA LEU A 430 4.55 -41.97 -10.79
C LEU A 430 5.57 -42.63 -11.71
N LYS A 431 6.45 -43.43 -11.12
CA LYS A 431 7.40 -44.28 -11.85
C LYS A 431 6.78 -45.65 -12.09
N ILE A 432 6.62 -46.04 -13.33
CA ILE A 432 6.04 -47.32 -13.73
C ILE A 432 7.16 -48.17 -14.32
N GLU A 433 7.31 -49.40 -13.82
CA GLU A 433 8.17 -50.42 -14.39
C GLU A 433 7.27 -51.55 -14.92
N VAL A 434 7.18 -51.72 -16.22
CA VAL A 434 6.48 -52.85 -16.84
C VAL A 434 7.50 -53.96 -17.09
N LYS A 435 7.24 -55.17 -16.57
CA LYS A 435 8.10 -56.36 -16.68
C LYS A 435 7.50 -57.48 -17.50
#